data_AF-A0A2V5R0J2-F1
#
_entry.id   AF-A0A2V5R0J2-F1
#
_cell.length_a   1.000
_cell.length_b   1.000
_cell.length_c   1.000
_cell.angle_alpha   90.00
_cell.angle_beta   90.00
_cell.angle_gamma   90.00
#
_symmetry.space_group_name_H-M   'P 1'
#
loop_
_entity.id
_entity.type
_entity.pdbx_description
1 polymer ?
#
loop_
_entity_poly.entity_id
_entity_poly.type
_entity_poly.pdbx_seq_one_letter_code
_entity_poly.pdbx_strand_id
1 'polypeptide(L)'
;MLGGVGDDKTDIVVYAEWYDRDAIYSRDRDVSSKVNTPPFFGGADLQAGDFAGRVANFVYQPQLNNGALTPTPHAFPNVKHDPQYVPRLSLPPSKQLFNYNALTPAMAPVDREYLYGSLDRKICGQYLELFGDFKYVRGFWDGALAPARFTPDIFTDASHPFGISSAGISVPIQNPFNPFTVPDYISPGGFNPKHPETKVSAAPAGTGFTTGVRYAGLEAGLLTDKITADNFEFTAGLRGSLG
;
A
#
# COMPACT_ATOMS: atom_id res chain seq x y z
N MET A 1 30.45 12.90 -9.74
CA MET A 1 31.54 13.89 -9.86
C MET A 1 32.68 13.49 -8.93
N LEU A 2 33.92 13.68 -9.37
CA LEU A 2 35.13 13.41 -8.58
C LEU A 2 36.00 14.67 -8.64
N GLY A 3 36.46 15.13 -7.48
CA GLY A 3 37.36 16.27 -7.35
C GLY A 3 38.40 16.00 -6.29
N GLY A 4 39.59 16.54 -6.46
CA GLY A 4 40.65 16.41 -5.47
C GLY A 4 41.71 17.47 -5.63
N VAL A 5 42.43 17.73 -4.56
CA VAL A 5 43.59 18.63 -4.52
C VAL A 5 44.63 18.03 -3.62
N GLY A 6 45.90 18.19 -3.99
CA GLY A 6 47.00 17.74 -3.16
C GLY A 6 48.26 18.56 -3.36
N ASP A 7 49.11 18.53 -2.34
CA ASP A 7 50.48 19.06 -2.34
C ASP A 7 51.46 18.00 -1.81
N ASP A 8 52.69 18.37 -1.49
CA ASP A 8 53.72 17.44 -0.99
C ASP A 8 53.34 16.76 0.35
N LYS A 9 52.35 17.29 1.06
CA LYS A 9 51.99 16.93 2.43
C LYS A 9 50.52 16.61 2.64
N THR A 10 49.64 16.96 1.72
CA THR A 10 48.19 16.86 1.87
C THR A 10 47.60 16.27 0.62
N ASP A 11 46.71 15.31 0.78
CA ASP A 11 45.87 14.82 -0.30
C ASP A 11 44.42 14.86 0.16
N ILE A 12 43.57 15.50 -0.63
CA ILE A 12 42.13 15.57 -0.39
C ILE A 12 41.42 15.06 -1.63
N VAL A 13 40.52 14.11 -1.46
CA VAL A 13 39.63 13.62 -2.51
C VAL A 13 38.20 13.70 -2.03
N VAL A 14 37.30 14.14 -2.92
CA VAL A 14 35.86 14.16 -2.70
C VAL A 14 35.17 13.54 -3.91
N TYR A 15 34.27 12.61 -3.65
CA TYR A 15 33.42 11.97 -4.63
C TYR A 15 31.95 12.20 -4.27
N ALA A 16 31.16 12.62 -5.24
CA ALA A 16 29.72 12.77 -5.10
C ALA A 16 29.00 12.04 -6.24
N GLU A 17 27.96 11.29 -5.93
CA GLU A 17 27.09 10.64 -6.91
C GLU A 17 25.63 10.91 -6.54
N TRP A 18 24.82 11.11 -7.60
CA TRP A 18 23.37 11.15 -7.52
C TRP A 18 22.85 10.05 -8.42
N TYR A 19 22.00 9.20 -7.86
CA TYR A 19 21.32 8.15 -8.58
C TYR A 19 19.83 8.33 -8.39
N ASP A 20 19.13 8.56 -9.51
CA ASP A 20 17.69 8.62 -9.55
C ASP A 20 17.17 7.55 -10.50
N ARG A 21 16.12 6.85 -10.09
CA ARG A 21 15.45 5.83 -10.89
C ARG A 21 13.97 5.88 -10.64
N ASP A 22 13.23 5.99 -11.73
CA ASP A 22 11.78 5.82 -11.76
C ASP A 22 11.33 4.42 -11.32
N ALA A 23 10.05 4.34 -10.96
CA ALA A 23 9.38 3.10 -10.62
C ALA A 23 9.32 2.14 -11.82
N ILE A 24 9.59 0.85 -11.60
CA ILE A 24 9.31 -0.20 -12.59
C ILE A 24 8.02 -0.88 -12.18
N TYR A 25 6.98 -0.80 -13.01
CA TYR A 25 5.64 -1.27 -12.63
C TYR A 25 5.50 -2.78 -12.81
N SER A 26 4.67 -3.39 -11.96
CA SER A 26 4.40 -4.83 -12.07
C SER A 26 3.68 -5.17 -13.39
N ARG A 27 2.98 -4.21 -14.01
CA ARG A 27 2.38 -4.36 -15.34
C ARG A 27 3.39 -4.51 -16.49
N ASP A 28 4.62 -4.07 -16.29
CA ASP A 28 5.69 -4.14 -17.30
C ASP A 28 6.40 -5.50 -17.26
N ARG A 29 6.06 -6.37 -16.29
CA ARG A 29 6.58 -7.73 -16.19
C ARG A 29 5.76 -8.68 -17.06
N ASP A 30 6.38 -9.29 -18.06
CA ASP A 30 5.71 -10.26 -18.94
C ASP A 30 5.01 -11.41 -18.21
N VAL A 31 5.58 -11.89 -17.10
CA VAL A 31 5.12 -13.11 -16.39
C VAL A 31 4.21 -12.81 -15.18
N SER A 32 4.19 -11.59 -14.65
CA SER A 32 3.41 -11.25 -13.44
C SER A 32 2.51 -10.02 -13.57
N SER A 33 2.38 -9.47 -14.78
CA SER A 33 1.55 -8.28 -15.08
C SER A 33 0.05 -8.56 -15.11
N LYS A 34 -0.34 -9.82 -15.36
CA LYS A 34 -1.72 -10.18 -15.68
C LYS A 34 -2.20 -11.41 -14.92
N VAL A 35 -3.52 -11.45 -14.80
CA VAL A 35 -4.33 -12.49 -14.19
C VAL A 35 -3.95 -13.86 -14.74
N ASN A 36 -3.87 -14.85 -13.84
CA ASN A 36 -3.80 -16.28 -14.14
C ASN A 36 -2.45 -16.83 -14.63
N THR A 37 -1.32 -16.19 -14.34
CA THR A 37 -0.04 -16.92 -14.39
C THR A 37 0.08 -17.79 -13.13
N PRO A 38 0.26 -19.12 -13.28
CA PRO A 38 0.48 -19.99 -12.14
C PRO A 38 1.67 -19.48 -11.31
N PRO A 39 1.64 -19.56 -9.96
CA PRO A 39 2.70 -19.05 -9.08
C PRO A 39 4.07 -19.75 -9.26
N PHE A 40 4.22 -20.62 -10.25
CA PHE A 40 5.36 -21.50 -10.51
C PHE A 40 6.64 -20.75 -10.93
N PHE A 41 6.57 -19.50 -11.36
CA PHE A 41 7.74 -18.71 -11.80
C PHE A 41 8.11 -17.54 -10.88
N GLY A 42 7.55 -17.49 -9.67
CA GLY A 42 7.83 -16.43 -8.70
C GLY A 42 7.04 -15.15 -8.98
N GLY A 43 6.28 -14.71 -7.97
CA GLY A 43 5.39 -13.56 -8.02
C GLY A 43 4.21 -13.77 -7.07
N ALA A 44 3.74 -12.70 -6.43
CA ALA A 44 2.54 -12.74 -5.61
C ALA A 44 1.33 -12.31 -6.45
N ASP A 45 0.24 -13.07 -6.38
CA ASP A 45 -1.04 -12.60 -6.87
C ASP A 45 -1.59 -11.57 -5.87
N LEU A 46 -1.44 -10.28 -6.19
CA LEU A 46 -2.01 -9.19 -5.40
C LEU A 46 -3.39 -8.78 -5.90
N GLN A 47 -4.07 -9.63 -6.68
CA GLN A 47 -5.47 -9.42 -6.98
C GLN A 47 -6.27 -9.38 -5.67
N ALA A 48 -7.05 -8.31 -5.48
CA ALA A 48 -7.88 -8.19 -4.30
C ALA A 48 -9.35 -8.27 -4.64
N GLY A 49 -10.10 -8.86 -3.71
CA GLY A 49 -11.54 -8.90 -3.76
C GLY A 49 -12.19 -7.64 -3.19
N ASP A 50 -11.43 -6.69 -2.67
CA ASP A 50 -11.97 -5.46 -2.07
C ASP A 50 -12.01 -4.34 -3.10
N PHE A 51 -13.00 -4.40 -4.01
CA PHE A 51 -13.15 -3.44 -5.11
C PHE A 51 -14.61 -2.98 -5.25
N ALA A 52 -14.79 -1.78 -5.81
CA ALA A 52 -16.09 -1.14 -5.94
C ALA A 52 -17.09 -1.98 -6.74
N GLY A 53 -18.35 -1.97 -6.31
CA GLY A 53 -19.43 -2.73 -6.95
C GLY A 53 -19.49 -4.21 -6.55
N ARG A 54 -18.59 -4.71 -5.69
CA ARG A 54 -18.72 -6.07 -5.14
C ARG A 54 -19.47 -6.04 -3.80
N VAL A 55 -20.48 -6.90 -3.70
CA VAL A 55 -21.23 -7.16 -2.46
C VAL A 55 -21.22 -8.67 -2.23
N ALA A 56 -20.60 -9.10 -1.13
CA ALA A 56 -20.34 -10.50 -0.82
C ALA A 56 -19.70 -11.26 -2.00
N ASN A 57 -20.45 -12.18 -2.63
CA ASN A 57 -20.00 -13.00 -3.75
C ASN A 57 -20.51 -12.51 -5.11
N PHE A 58 -21.10 -11.32 -5.18
CA PHE A 58 -21.67 -10.77 -6.39
C PHE A 58 -20.94 -9.50 -6.82
N VAL A 59 -20.93 -9.23 -8.11
CA VAL A 59 -20.25 -8.09 -8.72
C VAL A 59 -21.24 -7.35 -9.62
N TYR A 60 -21.38 -6.05 -9.38
CA TYR A 60 -22.16 -5.14 -10.21
C TYR A 60 -21.60 -5.08 -11.63
N GLN A 61 -22.47 -5.15 -12.63
CA GLN A 61 -22.11 -5.04 -14.05
C GLN A 61 -22.81 -3.81 -14.65
N PRO A 62 -22.10 -2.71 -14.93
CA PRO A 62 -22.67 -1.51 -15.55
C PRO A 62 -23.48 -1.80 -16.83
N GLN A 63 -23.07 -2.81 -17.60
CA GLN A 63 -23.75 -3.19 -18.84
C GLN A 63 -25.18 -3.71 -18.61
N LEU A 64 -25.48 -4.21 -17.42
CA LEU A 64 -26.82 -4.67 -17.04
C LEU A 64 -27.71 -3.52 -16.52
N ASN A 65 -27.15 -2.32 -16.37
CA ASN A 65 -27.85 -1.11 -15.96
C ASN A 65 -27.63 0.04 -16.96
N ASN A 66 -27.77 -0.25 -18.26
CA ASN A 66 -27.65 0.74 -19.34
C ASN A 66 -26.33 1.53 -19.34
N GLY A 67 -25.24 0.95 -18.83
CA GLY A 67 -23.94 1.59 -18.72
C GLY A 67 -23.75 2.48 -17.48
N ALA A 68 -24.73 2.55 -16.57
CA ALA A 68 -24.60 3.32 -15.35
C ALA A 68 -23.47 2.77 -14.46
N LEU A 69 -22.60 3.65 -13.97
CA LEU A 69 -21.44 3.27 -13.14
C LEU A 69 -21.81 2.94 -11.68
N THR A 70 -23.03 3.25 -11.27
CA THR A 70 -23.57 2.97 -9.95
C THR A 70 -24.87 2.17 -10.06
N PRO A 71 -25.14 1.23 -9.15
CA PRO A 71 -26.38 0.48 -9.16
C PRO A 71 -27.57 1.41 -8.89
N THR A 72 -28.76 0.99 -9.32
CA THR A 72 -29.97 1.78 -9.08
C THR A 72 -30.34 1.74 -7.60
N PRO A 73 -30.39 2.90 -6.91
CA PRO A 73 -30.71 2.93 -5.49
C PRO A 73 -32.09 2.36 -5.16
N HIS A 74 -32.19 1.64 -4.05
CA HIS A 74 -33.43 1.11 -3.47
C HIS A 74 -34.38 0.42 -4.46
N ALA A 75 -33.83 -0.29 -5.45
CA ALA A 75 -34.61 -0.89 -6.53
C ALA A 75 -34.95 -2.37 -6.28
N PHE A 76 -34.08 -3.10 -5.57
CA PHE A 76 -34.19 -4.55 -5.45
C PHE A 76 -34.15 -4.98 -3.98
N PRO A 77 -34.74 -6.13 -3.60
CA PRO A 77 -34.76 -6.54 -2.20
C PRO A 77 -33.35 -6.88 -1.68
N ASN A 78 -32.51 -7.52 -2.49
CA ASN A 78 -31.14 -7.85 -2.13
C ASN A 78 -30.31 -8.16 -3.38
N VAL A 79 -29.01 -8.35 -3.19
CA VAL A 79 -28.03 -8.62 -4.25
C VAL A 79 -28.34 -9.84 -5.12
N LYS A 80 -29.02 -10.87 -4.58
CA LYS A 80 -29.35 -12.10 -5.32
C LYS A 80 -30.52 -11.89 -6.29
N HIS A 81 -31.38 -10.92 -5.99
CA HIS A 81 -32.55 -10.58 -6.81
C HIS A 81 -32.33 -9.30 -7.63
N ASP A 82 -31.15 -8.70 -7.56
CA ASP A 82 -30.77 -7.56 -8.36
C ASP A 82 -30.20 -8.03 -9.71
N PRO A 83 -30.87 -7.77 -10.84
CA PRO A 83 -30.41 -8.16 -12.17
C PRO A 83 -29.14 -7.43 -12.62
N GLN A 84 -28.73 -6.39 -11.91
CA GLN A 84 -27.52 -5.63 -12.19
C GLN A 84 -26.25 -6.29 -11.61
N TYR A 85 -26.43 -7.30 -10.75
CA TYR A 85 -25.35 -8.04 -10.12
C TYR A 85 -25.28 -9.47 -10.67
N VAL A 86 -24.06 -9.97 -10.80
CA VAL A 86 -23.82 -11.37 -11.19
C VAL A 86 -22.93 -12.08 -10.17
N PRO A 87 -23.08 -13.40 -9.98
CA PRO A 87 -22.14 -14.16 -9.16
C PRO A 87 -20.71 -13.96 -9.66
N ARG A 88 -19.78 -13.63 -8.76
CA ARG A 88 -18.37 -13.39 -9.09
C ARG A 88 -17.77 -14.53 -9.89
N LEU A 89 -18.06 -15.78 -9.51
CA LEU A 89 -17.49 -16.96 -10.15
C LEU A 89 -18.07 -17.28 -11.53
N SER A 90 -19.16 -16.63 -11.94
CA SER A 90 -19.68 -16.74 -13.31
C SER A 90 -18.99 -15.79 -14.29
N LEU A 91 -18.21 -14.84 -13.79
CA LEU A 91 -17.42 -13.92 -14.62
C LEU A 91 -16.14 -14.59 -15.13
N PRO A 92 -15.61 -14.13 -16.28
CA PRO A 92 -14.25 -14.49 -16.71
C PRO A 92 -13.23 -14.19 -15.60
N PRO A 93 -12.17 -15.00 -15.43
CA PRO A 93 -11.17 -14.82 -14.36
C PRO A 93 -10.66 -13.38 -14.20
N SER A 94 -10.42 -12.68 -15.32
CA SER A 94 -9.93 -11.30 -15.34
C SER A 94 -10.91 -10.25 -14.77
N LYS A 95 -12.16 -10.62 -14.53
CA LYS A 95 -13.21 -9.76 -13.97
C LYS A 95 -13.66 -10.21 -12.56
N GLN A 96 -13.09 -11.29 -12.03
CA GLN A 96 -13.50 -11.81 -10.71
C GLN A 96 -12.87 -11.01 -9.57
N LEU A 97 -11.66 -10.50 -9.77
CA LEU A 97 -10.88 -9.73 -8.81
C LEU A 97 -10.28 -8.51 -9.51
N PHE A 98 -9.90 -7.50 -8.71
CA PHE A 98 -9.23 -6.31 -9.24
C PHE A 98 -7.72 -6.51 -9.26
N ASN A 99 -7.08 -6.19 -10.40
CA ASN A 99 -5.64 -6.33 -10.58
C ASN A 99 -4.87 -5.09 -10.07
N TYR A 100 -4.46 -5.10 -8.80
CA TYR A 100 -3.64 -4.01 -8.25
C TYR A 100 -2.20 -3.99 -8.77
N ASN A 101 -1.69 -5.08 -9.34
CA ASN A 101 -0.37 -5.08 -9.99
C ASN A 101 -0.31 -4.12 -11.18
N ALA A 102 -1.46 -3.77 -11.77
CA ALA A 102 -1.51 -2.74 -12.80
C ALA A 102 -1.11 -1.34 -12.28
N LEU A 103 -1.21 -1.14 -10.96
CA LEU A 103 -1.02 0.13 -10.29
C LEU A 103 0.22 0.15 -9.39
N THR A 104 0.69 -0.99 -8.88
CA THR A 104 1.82 -1.04 -7.93
C THR A 104 3.18 -1.30 -8.60
N PRO A 105 4.26 -0.66 -8.10
CA PRO A 105 5.62 -0.92 -8.55
C PRO A 105 6.09 -2.33 -8.14
N ALA A 106 6.76 -3.01 -9.06
CA ALA A 106 7.56 -4.20 -8.75
C ALA A 106 8.91 -3.82 -8.13
N MET A 107 9.45 -2.65 -8.54
CA MET A 107 10.59 -2.00 -7.91
C MET A 107 10.22 -0.55 -7.66
N ALA A 108 10.28 -0.14 -6.40
CA ALA A 108 10.01 1.23 -6.00
C ALA A 108 10.98 2.21 -6.70
N PRO A 109 10.54 3.44 -7.01
CA PRO A 109 11.47 4.51 -7.37
C PRO A 109 12.50 4.70 -6.24
N VAL A 110 13.72 5.10 -6.60
CA VAL A 110 14.76 5.34 -5.61
C VAL A 110 15.57 6.58 -5.98
N ASP A 111 15.83 7.38 -4.96
CA ASP A 111 16.72 8.52 -4.99
C ASP A 111 17.85 8.24 -4.01
N ARG A 112 19.09 8.28 -4.49
CA ARG A 112 20.28 8.06 -3.67
C ARG A 112 21.29 9.16 -3.89
N GLU A 113 21.74 9.72 -2.79
CA GLU A 113 22.84 10.66 -2.74
C GLU A 113 24.00 9.96 -2.04
N TYR A 114 25.17 10.02 -2.67
CA TYR A 114 26.40 9.46 -2.14
C TYR A 114 27.44 10.56 -2.07
N LEU A 115 28.02 10.75 -0.90
CA LEU A 115 29.13 11.66 -0.67
C LEU A 115 30.24 10.91 0.05
N TYR A 116 31.43 10.93 -0.51
CA TYR A 116 32.63 10.40 0.09
C TYR A 116 33.71 11.46 0.07
N GLY A 117 34.52 11.51 1.12
CA GLY A 117 35.76 12.26 1.07
C GLY A 117 36.84 11.62 1.91
N SER A 118 38.08 11.88 1.52
CA SER A 118 39.27 11.40 2.19
C SER A 118 40.29 12.52 2.30
N LEU A 119 41.03 12.50 3.41
CA LEU A 119 42.09 13.41 3.77
C LEU A 119 43.28 12.58 4.26
N ASP A 120 44.43 12.81 3.66
CA ASP A 120 45.72 12.40 4.21
C ASP A 120 46.57 13.65 4.45
N ARG A 121 47.23 13.76 5.60
CA ARG A 121 48.09 14.91 5.96
C ARG A 121 49.31 14.48 6.75
N LYS A 122 50.50 14.84 6.25
CA LYS A 122 51.79 14.62 6.91
C LYS A 122 52.04 15.73 7.95
N ILE A 123 52.27 15.37 9.21
CA ILE A 123 52.36 16.32 10.35
C ILE A 123 53.79 16.44 10.90
N CYS A 124 54.58 15.37 10.90
CA CYS A 124 55.95 15.37 11.44
C CYS A 124 56.98 15.00 10.38
N GLY A 125 57.19 15.84 9.35
CA GLY A 125 58.27 15.60 8.37
C GLY A 125 58.18 14.23 7.68
N GLN A 126 56.95 13.72 7.48
CA GLN A 126 56.59 12.39 6.96
C GLN A 126 56.64 11.21 7.97
N TYR A 127 57.10 11.41 9.22
CA TYR A 127 57.15 10.35 10.24
C TYR A 127 55.79 10.02 10.87
N LEU A 128 54.85 10.96 10.79
CA LEU A 128 53.49 10.84 11.30
C LEU A 128 52.52 11.44 10.30
N GLU A 129 51.47 10.69 10.00
CA GLU A 129 50.42 11.03 9.05
C GLU A 129 49.05 10.87 9.71
N LEU A 130 48.23 11.90 9.56
CA LEU A 130 46.81 11.87 9.85
C LEU A 130 46.08 11.41 8.61
N PHE A 131 45.23 10.40 8.76
CA PHE A 131 44.29 10.00 7.73
C PHE A 131 42.86 10.12 8.25
N GLY A 132 41.95 10.41 7.34
CA GLY A 132 40.52 10.38 7.59
C GLY A 132 39.76 10.10 6.32
N ASP A 133 38.73 9.28 6.42
CA ASP A 133 37.71 9.11 5.40
C ASP A 133 36.33 9.27 6.02
N PHE A 134 35.45 9.85 5.24
CA PHE A 134 34.04 9.94 5.56
C PHE A 134 33.21 9.51 4.37
N LYS A 135 32.10 8.87 4.66
CA LYS A 135 31.11 8.45 3.70
C LYS A 135 29.73 8.74 4.27
N TYR A 136 28.91 9.33 3.42
CA TYR A 136 27.52 9.60 3.67
C TYR A 136 26.71 9.06 2.49
N VAL A 137 25.69 8.26 2.81
CA VAL A 137 24.74 7.77 1.82
C VAL A 137 23.34 8.03 2.33
N ARG A 138 22.60 8.86 1.61
CA ARG A 138 21.16 9.04 1.82
C ARG A 138 20.43 8.26 0.74
N GLY A 139 19.62 7.29 1.16
CA GLY A 139 18.72 6.55 0.29
C GLY A 139 17.28 6.92 0.60
N PHE A 140 16.49 7.17 -0.42
CA PHE A 140 15.06 7.40 -0.33
C PHE A 140 14.33 6.44 -1.28
N TRP A 141 13.34 5.73 -0.76
CA TRP A 141 12.44 4.85 -1.51
C TRP A 141 11.01 5.34 -1.34
N ASP A 142 10.27 5.46 -2.45
CA ASP A 142 8.83 5.78 -2.44
C ASP A 142 8.04 4.57 -2.96
N GLY A 143 7.96 3.52 -2.13
CA GLY A 143 7.21 2.31 -2.47
C GLY A 143 5.72 2.58 -2.53
N ALA A 144 4.99 1.75 -3.28
CA ALA A 144 3.53 1.81 -3.30
C ALA A 144 2.90 0.41 -3.24
N LEU A 145 1.85 0.29 -2.43
CA LEU A 145 1.06 -0.91 -2.21
C LEU A 145 -0.38 -0.68 -2.68
N ALA A 146 -1.17 -1.75 -2.75
CA ALA A 146 -2.60 -1.64 -3.06
C ALA A 146 -3.28 -0.66 -2.08
N PRO A 147 -4.32 0.08 -2.52
CA PRO A 147 -5.06 0.99 -1.66
C PRO A 147 -5.57 0.31 -0.40
N ALA A 148 -5.70 1.09 0.67
CA ALA A 148 -6.26 0.60 1.92
C ALA A 148 -7.66 0.02 1.69
N ARG A 149 -7.85 -1.19 2.18
CA ARG A 149 -9.17 -1.79 2.31
C ARG A 149 -9.90 -1.10 3.45
N PHE A 150 -11.21 -0.95 3.31
CA PHE A 150 -12.02 -0.46 4.41
C PHE A 150 -12.27 -1.61 5.40
N THR A 151 -11.41 -1.71 6.42
CA THR A 151 -11.45 -2.74 7.46
C THR A 151 -10.83 -2.20 8.76
N PRO A 152 -11.36 -2.55 9.94
CA PRO A 152 -12.56 -3.34 10.16
C PRO A 152 -13.84 -2.60 9.77
N ASP A 153 -14.97 -3.31 9.74
CA ASP A 153 -16.29 -2.68 9.56
C ASP A 153 -16.54 -1.67 10.70
N ILE A 154 -17.05 -0.49 10.32
CA ILE A 154 -17.19 0.63 11.26
C ILE A 154 -18.39 0.47 12.17
N PHE A 155 -19.40 -0.31 11.78
CA PHE A 155 -20.58 -0.55 12.59
C PHE A 155 -20.39 -1.80 13.46
N THR A 156 -20.65 -1.66 14.75
CA THR A 156 -20.57 -2.75 15.73
C THR A 156 -21.92 -2.94 16.42
N ASP A 157 -22.05 -4.03 17.18
CA ASP A 157 -23.16 -4.22 18.13
C ASP A 157 -22.73 -5.12 19.30
N ALA A 158 -23.67 -5.44 20.20
CA ALA A 158 -23.41 -6.27 21.37
C ALA A 158 -22.84 -7.67 21.03
N SER A 159 -23.21 -8.23 19.88
CA SER A 159 -22.73 -9.53 19.38
C SER A 159 -21.49 -9.42 18.49
N HIS A 160 -21.26 -8.26 17.86
CA HIS A 160 -20.21 -8.03 16.88
C HIS A 160 -19.29 -6.86 17.29
N PRO A 161 -18.40 -7.05 18.29
CA PRO A 161 -17.53 -5.97 18.78
C PRO A 161 -16.43 -5.56 17.78
N PHE A 162 -16.14 -6.37 16.76
CA PHE A 162 -15.08 -6.09 15.77
C PHE A 162 -15.61 -5.75 14.38
N GLY A 163 -16.89 -5.40 14.29
CA GLY A 163 -17.58 -5.11 13.04
C GLY A 163 -18.69 -6.12 12.73
N ILE A 164 -19.85 -5.63 12.30
CA ILE A 164 -21.02 -6.45 11.93
C ILE A 164 -20.69 -7.33 10.72
N SER A 165 -20.07 -6.74 9.70
CA SER A 165 -19.62 -7.45 8.52
C SER A 165 -18.26 -8.09 8.78
N SER A 166 -18.19 -9.41 8.71
CA SER A 166 -16.94 -10.17 8.89
C SER A 166 -15.89 -9.87 7.81
N ALA A 167 -16.29 -9.30 6.67
CA ALA A 167 -15.38 -8.89 5.62
C ALA A 167 -16.00 -7.84 4.70
N GLY A 168 -15.34 -6.69 4.56
CA GLY A 168 -15.93 -5.48 3.98
C GLY A 168 -16.75 -4.72 5.02
N ILE A 169 -17.53 -3.74 4.58
CA ILE A 169 -18.30 -2.84 5.45
C ILE A 169 -19.79 -3.17 5.46
N SER A 170 -20.45 -2.75 6.53
CA SER A 170 -21.91 -2.71 6.61
C SER A 170 -22.41 -1.35 6.16
N VAL A 171 -23.41 -1.34 5.28
CA VAL A 171 -24.04 -0.11 4.78
C VAL A 171 -25.50 -0.09 5.25
N PRO A 172 -25.95 0.93 6.01
CA PRO A 172 -27.34 1.06 6.41
C PRO A 172 -28.28 1.02 5.20
N ILE A 173 -29.44 0.38 5.35
CA ILE A 173 -30.43 0.30 4.26
C ILE A 173 -31.03 1.67 3.92
N GLN A 174 -30.96 2.64 4.84
CA GLN A 174 -31.39 4.03 4.64
C GLN A 174 -30.37 4.88 3.88
N ASN A 175 -29.18 4.35 3.59
CA ASN A 175 -28.18 5.08 2.80
C ASN A 175 -28.75 5.31 1.37
N PRO A 176 -28.78 6.56 0.87
CA PRO A 176 -29.41 6.89 -0.42
C PRO A 176 -28.73 6.27 -1.64
N PHE A 177 -27.53 5.70 -1.48
CA PHE A 177 -26.80 4.97 -2.52
C PHE A 177 -26.88 3.45 -2.36
N ASN A 178 -27.57 2.95 -1.34
CA ASN A 178 -27.80 1.51 -1.18
C ASN A 178 -28.81 1.04 -2.24
N PRO A 179 -28.46 0.07 -3.10
CA PRO A 179 -29.39 -0.45 -4.11
C PRO A 179 -30.51 -1.30 -3.54
N PHE A 180 -30.38 -1.74 -2.28
CA PHE A 180 -31.26 -2.72 -1.68
C PHE A 180 -32.35 -2.08 -0.81
N THR A 181 -33.49 -2.77 -0.71
CA THR A 181 -34.63 -2.38 0.14
C THR A 181 -34.80 -3.26 1.37
N VAL A 182 -34.20 -4.45 1.38
CA VAL A 182 -34.25 -5.38 2.51
C VAL A 182 -32.84 -5.57 3.09
N PRO A 183 -32.64 -5.36 4.40
CA PRO A 183 -31.36 -5.64 5.03
C PRO A 183 -31.09 -7.15 5.11
N ASP A 184 -29.82 -7.55 5.02
CA ASP A 184 -29.37 -8.92 5.30
C ASP A 184 -29.01 -9.14 6.78
N TYR A 185 -28.87 -8.03 7.53
CA TYR A 185 -28.59 -8.03 8.96
C TYR A 185 -29.37 -6.93 9.68
N ILE A 186 -29.92 -7.23 10.86
CA ILE A 186 -30.59 -6.25 11.73
C ILE A 186 -29.86 -6.24 13.06
N SER A 187 -29.30 -5.09 13.44
CA SER A 187 -28.56 -4.94 14.68
C SER A 187 -29.48 -5.07 15.91
N PRO A 188 -29.11 -5.87 16.93
CA PRO A 188 -29.79 -5.87 18.23
C PRO A 188 -29.49 -4.60 19.04
N GLY A 189 -28.53 -3.79 18.59
CA GLY A 189 -28.02 -2.63 19.28
C GLY A 189 -27.09 -2.94 20.44
N GLY A 190 -26.69 -1.87 21.15
CA GLY A 190 -25.79 -1.96 22.29
C GLY A 190 -24.35 -2.28 21.90
N PHE A 191 -23.52 -2.51 22.91
CA PHE A 191 -22.10 -2.81 22.75
C PHE A 191 -21.72 -3.95 23.69
N ASN A 192 -20.65 -4.67 23.37
CA ASN A 192 -20.16 -5.75 24.22
C ASN A 192 -19.45 -5.15 25.45
N PRO A 193 -19.84 -5.43 26.70
CA PRO A 193 -19.19 -4.87 27.89
C PRO A 193 -17.71 -5.23 28.05
N LYS A 194 -17.24 -6.31 27.40
CA LYS A 194 -15.82 -6.67 27.34
C LYS A 194 -15.02 -5.81 26.36
N HIS A 195 -15.73 -5.10 25.49
CA HIS A 195 -15.19 -4.17 24.49
C HIS A 195 -15.88 -2.79 24.61
N PRO A 196 -15.76 -2.10 25.77
CA PRO A 196 -16.45 -0.84 26.02
C PRO A 196 -16.08 0.26 25.01
N GLU A 197 -14.90 0.17 24.37
CA GLU A 197 -14.44 1.05 23.30
C GLU A 197 -15.38 1.05 22.08
N THR A 198 -16.10 -0.04 21.84
CA THR A 198 -17.00 -0.20 20.68
C THR A 198 -18.32 0.57 20.82
N LYS A 199 -18.59 1.15 21.99
CA LYS A 199 -19.80 1.93 22.25
C LYS A 199 -19.98 3.10 21.26
N VAL A 200 -18.88 3.67 20.74
CA VAL A 200 -18.92 4.78 19.79
C VAL A 200 -19.37 4.36 18.38
N SER A 201 -19.19 3.09 18.03
CA SER A 201 -19.55 2.50 16.73
C SER A 201 -20.81 1.63 16.78
N ALA A 202 -21.39 1.47 17.98
CA ALA A 202 -22.54 0.63 18.21
C ALA A 202 -23.76 1.14 17.43
N ALA A 203 -24.22 0.35 16.46
CA ALA A 203 -25.44 0.65 15.72
C ALA A 203 -26.65 0.63 16.67
N PRO A 204 -27.65 1.51 16.50
CA PRO A 204 -28.90 1.43 17.26
C PRO A 204 -29.66 0.12 16.99
N ALA A 205 -30.42 -0.34 17.97
CA ALA A 205 -31.29 -1.52 17.83
C ALA A 205 -32.30 -1.33 16.69
N GLY A 206 -32.50 -2.37 15.88
CA GLY A 206 -33.38 -2.35 14.71
C GLY A 206 -32.77 -1.72 13.45
N THR A 207 -31.53 -1.23 13.51
CA THR A 207 -30.85 -0.71 12.32
C THR A 207 -30.55 -1.87 11.35
N GLY A 208 -31.11 -1.77 10.14
CA GLY A 208 -30.88 -2.73 9.06
C GLY A 208 -29.69 -2.37 8.20
N PHE A 209 -28.84 -3.35 7.91
CA PHE A 209 -27.64 -3.21 7.09
C PHE A 209 -27.68 -4.13 5.87
N THR A 210 -26.94 -3.73 4.85
CA THR A 210 -26.36 -4.62 3.85
C THR A 210 -24.91 -4.89 4.24
N THR A 211 -24.58 -6.14 4.55
CA THR A 211 -23.22 -6.55 4.93
C THR A 211 -22.39 -6.98 3.72
N GLY A 212 -21.09 -7.16 3.93
CA GLY A 212 -20.20 -7.70 2.90
C GLY A 212 -19.92 -6.77 1.72
N VAL A 213 -20.23 -5.48 1.84
CA VAL A 213 -19.94 -4.48 0.80
C VAL A 213 -18.42 -4.29 0.73
N ARG A 214 -17.85 -4.49 -0.45
CA ARG A 214 -16.41 -4.50 -0.66
C ARG A 214 -15.94 -3.19 -1.26
N TYR A 215 -14.85 -2.68 -0.71
CA TYR A 215 -14.27 -1.44 -1.15
C TYR A 215 -12.80 -1.31 -0.74
N ALA A 216 -12.01 -0.75 -1.65
CA ALA A 216 -10.71 -0.17 -1.36
C ALA A 216 -10.66 1.19 -2.05
N GLY A 217 -10.18 2.20 -1.33
CA GLY A 217 -10.26 3.61 -1.73
C GLY A 217 -9.31 3.96 -2.88
N LEU A 218 -9.61 3.53 -4.10
CA LEU A 218 -8.84 3.84 -5.30
C LEU A 218 -8.69 5.36 -5.53
N GLU A 219 -9.68 6.15 -5.12
CA GLU A 219 -9.72 7.61 -5.12
C GLU A 219 -8.71 8.26 -4.17
N ALA A 220 -8.35 7.58 -3.08
CA ALA A 220 -7.31 8.04 -2.15
C ALA A 220 -5.90 7.73 -2.67
N GLY A 221 -5.79 6.97 -3.78
CA GLY A 221 -4.53 6.52 -4.35
C GLY A 221 -3.99 5.25 -3.67
N LEU A 222 -2.78 4.88 -4.07
CA LEU A 222 -2.05 3.75 -3.51
C LEU A 222 -1.53 4.10 -2.11
N LEU A 223 -1.39 3.08 -1.27
CA LEU A 223 -0.67 3.25 -0.01
C LEU A 223 0.80 3.45 -0.31
N THR A 224 1.38 4.56 0.14
CA THR A 224 2.81 4.84 -0.03
C THR A 224 3.61 4.34 1.16
N ASP A 225 4.72 3.65 0.90
CA ASP A 225 5.71 3.24 1.89
C ASP A 225 7.01 4.02 1.62
N LYS A 226 7.16 5.13 2.34
CA LYS A 226 8.27 6.06 2.17
C LYS A 226 9.32 5.77 3.22
N ILE A 227 10.51 5.40 2.75
CA ILE A 227 11.64 5.08 3.62
C ILE A 227 12.79 6.00 3.26
N THR A 228 13.30 6.72 4.25
CA THR A 228 14.58 7.43 4.18
C THR A 228 15.57 6.73 5.08
N ALA A 229 16.77 6.43 4.56
CA ALA A 229 17.85 5.86 5.34
C ALA A 229 19.14 6.66 5.12
N ASP A 230 19.71 7.11 6.21
CA ASP A 230 20.98 7.84 6.25
C ASP A 230 22.05 6.91 6.83
N ASN A 231 23.10 6.67 6.05
CA ASN A 231 24.24 5.86 6.48
C ASN A 231 25.48 6.73 6.52
N PHE A 232 26.16 6.69 7.66
CA PHE A 232 27.39 7.41 7.89
C PHE A 232 28.48 6.42 8.27
N GLU A 233 29.64 6.58 7.65
CA GLU A 233 30.85 5.82 7.97
C GLU A 233 31.99 6.82 8.06
N PHE A 234 32.73 6.77 9.17
CA PHE A 234 33.84 7.67 9.45
C PHE A 234 35.00 6.83 9.97
N THR A 235 36.16 6.99 9.35
CA THR A 235 37.40 6.42 9.85
C THR A 235 38.40 7.56 9.98
N ALA A 236 39.12 7.62 11.09
CA ALA A 236 40.20 8.57 11.26
C ALA A 236 41.27 7.99 12.18
N GLY A 237 42.52 8.37 11.96
CA GLY A 237 43.61 7.89 12.78
C GLY A 237 44.95 8.49 12.43
N LEU A 238 45.95 8.05 13.18
CA LEU A 238 47.34 8.38 12.94
C LEU A 238 48.08 7.12 12.49
N ARG A 239 48.89 7.24 11.44
CA ARG A 239 49.84 6.20 11.02
C ARG A 239 51.24 6.79 10.96
N GLY A 240 52.24 6.01 11.32
CA GLY A 240 53.63 6.48 11.35
C GLY A 240 54.59 5.39 11.78
N SER A 241 55.86 5.58 11.39
CA SER A 241 56.98 4.77 11.88
C SER A 241 57.76 5.63 12.85
N LEU A 242 57.54 5.38 14.14
CA LEU A 242 58.42 5.89 15.20
C LEU A 242 59.64 4.98 15.20
N GLY A 243 60.73 5.45 14.59
CA GLY A 243 62.02 4.75 14.59
C GLY A 243 62.55 4.50 15.99
#